data_AF-G8B7U4-F1
#
_entry.id   AF-G8B7U4-F1
#
_cell.length_a   1.000
_cell.length_b   1.000
_cell.length_c   1.000
_cell.angle_alpha   90.00
_cell.angle_beta   90.00
_cell.angle_gamma   90.00
#
_symmetry.space_group_name_H-M   'P 1'
#
loop_
_entity.id
_entity.type
_entity.pdbx_description
1 polymer ?
#
loop_
_entity_poly.entity_id
_entity_poly.type
_entity_poly.pdbx_seq_one_letter_code
_entity_poly.pdbx_strand_id
1 'polypeptide(L)'
;MFTTSIKHIRSTGILKRSLTTSTILQNAATTEAKATLIESSCKAGTPLNLKIFKKGDEPVAKEDSEYPEWLWTMIDPKNNLDNIKNENFLRWRRIKLQKENNKIIRNNNFLSKI
;
A
#
# COMPACT_ATOMS: atom_id res chain seq x y z
N MET A 1 43.78 37.74 12.17
CA MET A 1 42.78 37.48 11.11
C MET A 1 43.30 36.33 10.26
N PHE A 2 42.74 35.13 10.41
CA PHE A 2 43.15 33.98 9.60
C PHE A 2 41.90 33.36 8.98
N THR A 3 41.78 33.48 7.65
CA THR A 3 40.70 32.86 6.87
C THR A 3 41.21 31.52 6.34
N THR A 4 40.59 30.42 6.78
CA THR A 4 40.86 29.10 6.24
C THR A 4 39.96 28.87 5.02
N SER A 5 40.59 28.93 3.84
CA SER A 5 39.99 28.60 2.55
C SER A 5 39.87 27.08 2.40
N ILE A 6 38.65 26.56 2.42
CA ILE A 6 38.35 25.14 2.19
C ILE A 6 38.11 24.95 0.69
N LYS A 7 39.08 24.35 -0.01
CA LYS A 7 38.96 23.97 -1.41
C LYS A 7 37.98 22.80 -1.55
N HIS A 8 36.88 23.02 -2.26
CA HIS A 8 35.94 21.95 -2.65
C HIS A 8 36.53 21.15 -3.82
N ILE A 9 36.70 19.84 -3.63
CA ILE A 9 37.08 18.90 -4.70
C ILE A 9 35.78 18.45 -5.38
N ARG A 10 35.52 18.94 -6.59
CA ARG A 10 34.43 18.42 -7.45
C ARG A 10 34.97 17.23 -8.25
N SER A 11 34.69 16.03 -7.77
CA SER A 11 34.86 14.81 -8.58
C SER A 11 33.72 14.73 -9.59
N THR A 12 33.98 15.06 -10.86
CA THR A 12 33.06 14.82 -11.97
C THR A 12 33.51 13.57 -12.74
N GLY A 13 33.21 12.40 -12.20
CA GLY A 13 33.26 11.15 -12.94
C GLY A 13 31.93 10.90 -13.65
N ILE A 14 31.80 11.31 -14.91
CA ILE A 14 30.60 11.06 -15.73
C ILE A 14 30.63 9.61 -16.20
N LEU A 15 30.03 8.71 -15.42
CA LEU A 15 29.73 7.34 -15.87
C LEU A 15 28.54 7.40 -16.84
N LYS A 16 28.82 7.27 -18.14
CA LYS A 16 27.81 7.11 -19.19
C LYS A 16 27.12 5.74 -19.02
N ARG A 17 25.99 5.70 -18.32
CA ARG A 17 25.14 4.50 -18.25
C ARG A 17 24.24 4.46 -19.48
N SER A 18 24.40 3.43 -20.31
CA SER A 18 23.54 3.13 -21.45
C SER A 18 22.10 2.87 -20.97
N LEU A 19 21.13 3.56 -21.56
CA LEU A 19 19.71 3.37 -21.29
C LEU A 19 19.19 2.19 -22.12
N THR A 20 19.18 0.99 -21.55
CA THR A 20 18.44 -0.15 -22.12
C THR A 20 16.99 -0.09 -21.64
N THR A 21 16.08 0.37 -22.50
CA THR A 21 14.64 0.27 -22.26
C THR A 21 14.12 -1.02 -22.88
N SER A 22 13.97 -2.09 -22.10
CA SER A 22 13.18 -3.25 -22.50
C SER A 22 11.71 -3.02 -22.14
N THR A 23 10.87 -2.84 -23.14
CA THR A 23 9.42 -2.82 -22.97
C THR A 23 8.93 -4.25 -22.77
N ILE A 24 8.60 -4.62 -21.53
CA ILE A 24 7.89 -5.87 -21.24
C ILE A 24 6.40 -5.59 -21.46
N LEU A 25 5.87 -6.04 -22.60
CA LEU A 25 4.43 -6.12 -22.83
C LEU A 25 3.89 -7.28 -22.00
N GLN A 26 3.20 -6.98 -20.89
CA GLN A 26 2.38 -7.96 -20.20
C GLN A 26 0.96 -7.93 -20.77
N ASN A 27 0.55 -9.05 -21.36
CA ASN A 27 -0.81 -9.31 -21.79
C ASN A 27 -1.74 -9.28 -20.57
N ALA A 28 -2.58 -8.25 -20.47
CA ALA A 28 -3.62 -8.18 -19.46
C ALA A 28 -4.77 -9.12 -19.83
N ALA A 29 -4.67 -10.39 -19.44
CA ALA A 29 -5.80 -11.30 -19.44
C ALA A 29 -6.80 -10.83 -18.37
N THR A 30 -7.91 -10.26 -18.80
CA THR A 30 -9.09 -10.00 -17.97
C THR A 30 -9.76 -11.32 -17.63
N THR A 31 -9.30 -12.00 -16.58
CA THR A 31 -10.12 -13.01 -15.91
C THR A 31 -11.12 -12.28 -15.03
N GLU A 32 -12.35 -12.15 -15.53
CA GLU A 32 -13.51 -11.78 -14.73
C GLU A 32 -13.71 -12.86 -13.66
N ALA A 33 -13.12 -12.63 -12.49
CA ALA A 33 -13.34 -13.45 -11.33
C ALA A 33 -14.82 -13.27 -10.95
N LYS A 34 -15.60 -14.34 -11.11
CA LYS A 34 -16.92 -14.49 -10.50
C LYS A 34 -16.83 -14.01 -9.06
N ALA A 35 -17.83 -13.25 -8.63
CA ALA A 35 -18.04 -12.89 -7.22
C ALA A 35 -18.25 -14.18 -6.41
N THR A 36 -17.14 -14.85 -6.09
CA THR A 36 -17.08 -15.81 -5.00
C THR A 36 -17.42 -15.03 -3.75
N LEU A 37 -18.32 -15.58 -2.93
CA LEU A 37 -18.49 -15.15 -1.55
C LEU A 37 -17.09 -14.88 -0.99
N ILE A 38 -16.87 -13.70 -0.41
CA ILE A 38 -15.55 -13.29 0.07
C ILE A 38 -15.28 -14.14 1.31
N GLU A 39 -14.83 -15.37 1.08
CA GLU A 39 -14.56 -16.37 2.10
C GLU A 39 -13.28 -16.01 2.84
N SER A 40 -13.28 -16.23 4.14
CA SER A 40 -12.08 -16.04 4.94
C SER A 40 -10.98 -17.01 4.50
N SER A 41 -9.73 -16.56 4.58
CA SER A 41 -8.58 -17.42 4.30
C SER A 41 -8.29 -18.42 5.43
N CYS A 42 -8.87 -18.21 6.62
CA CYS A 42 -8.62 -18.98 7.83
C CYS A 42 -9.83 -19.84 8.16
N LYS A 43 -9.64 -21.17 8.20
CA LYS A 43 -10.71 -22.10 8.60
C LYS A 43 -11.11 -21.87 10.06
N ALA A 44 -12.39 -22.07 10.35
CA ALA A 44 -12.89 -22.11 11.72
C ALA A 44 -12.13 -23.17 12.55
N GLY A 45 -11.93 -22.88 13.83
CA GLY A 45 -11.14 -23.74 14.73
C GLY A 45 -9.64 -23.46 14.74
N THR A 46 -9.14 -22.56 13.90
CA THR A 46 -7.70 -22.22 13.88
C THR A 46 -7.34 -21.35 15.10
N PRO A 47 -6.37 -21.76 15.95
CA PRO A 47 -5.93 -20.94 17.08
C PRO A 47 -5.17 -19.69 16.59
N LEU A 48 -5.52 -18.53 17.13
CA LEU A 48 -4.93 -17.25 16.75
C LEU A 48 -3.93 -16.79 17.81
N ASN A 49 -2.70 -16.49 17.40
CA ASN A 49 -1.64 -15.98 18.28
C ASN A 49 -1.84 -14.48 18.62
N LEU A 50 -2.91 -14.17 19.35
CA LEU A 50 -3.32 -12.81 19.73
C LEU A 50 -3.16 -12.53 21.23
N LYS A 51 -2.69 -13.52 21.98
CA LYS A 51 -2.59 -13.46 23.44
C LYS A 51 -1.42 -12.57 23.87
N ILE A 52 -1.73 -11.45 24.51
CA ILE A 52 -0.73 -10.51 25.06
C ILE A 52 -0.44 -10.83 26.54
N PHE A 53 -1.47 -11.20 27.31
CA PHE A 53 -1.35 -11.52 28.73
C PHE A 53 -1.10 -13.01 28.94
N LYS A 54 -0.37 -13.39 30.00
CA LYS A 54 -0.09 -14.79 30.31
C LYS A 54 -1.34 -15.59 30.73
N LYS A 55 -2.36 -14.90 31.28
CA LYS A 55 -3.64 -15.49 31.69
C LYS A 55 -4.62 -15.51 30.51
N GLY A 56 -5.36 -16.60 30.36
CA GLY A 56 -6.40 -16.80 29.34
C GLY A 56 -5.98 -17.76 28.23
N ASP A 57 -6.95 -18.30 27.51
CA ASP A 57 -6.73 -19.22 26.39
C ASP A 57 -6.54 -18.44 25.08
N GLU A 58 -5.96 -19.11 24.07
CA GLU A 58 -5.82 -18.52 22.75
C GLU A 58 -7.19 -18.41 22.07
N PRO A 59 -7.57 -17.22 21.56
CA PRO A 59 -8.83 -17.08 20.85
C PRO A 59 -8.77 -17.89 19.56
N VAL A 60 -9.82 -18.67 19.32
CA VAL A 60 -9.95 -19.53 18.15
C VAL A 60 -10.81 -18.83 17.09
N ALA A 61 -10.45 -18.99 15.81
CA ALA A 61 -11.24 -18.50 14.69
C ALA A 61 -12.62 -19.15 14.66
N LYS A 62 -13.68 -18.34 14.51
CA LYS A 62 -15.07 -18.78 14.40
C LYS A 62 -15.43 -19.00 12.92
N GLU A 63 -16.66 -19.48 12.68
CA GLU A 63 -17.22 -19.54 11.32
C GLU A 63 -17.49 -18.14 10.75
N ASP A 64 -17.38 -17.99 9.43
CA ASP A 64 -17.52 -16.70 8.72
C ASP A 64 -18.89 -16.04 8.94
N SER A 65 -19.94 -16.84 9.15
CA SER A 65 -21.30 -16.38 9.41
C SER A 65 -21.50 -15.81 10.82
N GLU A 66 -20.62 -16.13 11.78
CA GLU A 66 -20.68 -15.54 13.11
C GLU A 66 -20.08 -14.13 13.16
N TYR A 67 -19.27 -13.77 12.16
CA TYR A 67 -18.68 -12.46 12.07
C TYR A 67 -19.68 -11.45 11.46
N PRO A 68 -19.66 -10.19 11.92
CA PRO A 68 -20.51 -9.16 11.34
C PRO A 68 -20.21 -8.90 9.86
N GLU A 69 -21.27 -8.61 9.08
CA GLU A 69 -21.20 -8.36 7.63
C GLU A 69 -20.24 -7.21 7.23
N TRP A 70 -20.09 -6.20 8.09
CA TRP A 70 -19.22 -5.07 7.81
C TRP A 70 -17.75 -5.48 7.63
N LEU A 71 -17.32 -6.60 8.22
CA LEU A 71 -15.95 -7.10 8.11
C LEU A 71 -15.59 -7.38 6.64
N TRP A 72 -16.51 -8.02 5.93
CA TRP A 72 -16.32 -8.43 4.54
C TRP A 72 -16.39 -7.23 3.58
N THR A 73 -17.22 -6.23 3.91
CA THR A 73 -17.34 -5.00 3.12
C THR A 73 -16.06 -4.14 3.15
N MET A 74 -15.23 -4.27 4.20
CA MET A 74 -14.01 -3.47 4.36
C MET A 74 -12.83 -3.93 3.50
N ILE A 75 -12.87 -5.15 2.95
CA ILE A 75 -11.78 -5.75 2.19
C ILE A 75 -11.58 -5.01 0.85
N ASP A 76 -12.68 -4.51 0.27
CA ASP A 76 -12.66 -3.81 -1.01
C ASP A 76 -12.28 -2.33 -0.84
N PRO A 77 -11.08 -1.90 -1.30
CA PRO A 77 -10.64 -0.52 -1.10
C PRO A 77 -11.47 0.49 -1.91
N LYS A 78 -12.11 0.05 -3.01
CA LYS A 78 -12.99 0.91 -3.81
C LYS A 78 -14.29 1.22 -3.06
N ASN A 79 -14.97 0.18 -2.57
CA ASN A 79 -16.20 0.31 -1.79
C ASN A 79 -15.97 1.15 -0.54
N ASN A 80 -14.83 0.97 0.14
CA ASN A 80 -14.45 1.79 1.28
C ASN A 80 -14.30 3.28 0.93
N LEU A 81 -13.63 3.61 -0.18
CA LEU A 81 -13.47 4.99 -0.63
C LEU A 81 -14.80 5.64 -1.05
N ASP A 82 -15.69 4.88 -1.68
CA ASP A 82 -17.01 5.36 -2.08
C ASP A 82 -17.91 5.59 -0.86
N ASN A 83 -17.87 4.70 0.14
CA ASN A 83 -18.54 4.91 1.42
C ASN A 83 -18.02 6.18 2.12
N ILE A 84 -16.69 6.36 2.20
CA ILE A 84 -16.10 7.57 2.77
C ILE A 84 -16.50 8.83 1.97
N LYS A 85 -16.63 8.73 0.64
CA LYS A 85 -17.06 9.85 -0.21
C LYS A 85 -18.50 10.27 0.11
N ASN A 86 -19.38 9.28 0.29
CA ASN A 86 -20.80 9.50 0.58
C ASN A 86 -21.01 10.04 2.00
N GLU A 87 -20.31 9.50 3.00
CA GLU A 87 -20.42 9.93 4.40
C GLU A 87 -19.67 11.24 4.69
N ASN A 88 -18.43 11.35 4.21
CA ASN A 88 -17.51 12.43 4.57
C ASN A 88 -16.64 12.89 3.39
N PHE A 89 -17.23 13.75 2.54
CA PHE A 89 -16.58 14.31 1.37
C PHE A 89 -15.20 14.95 1.64
N LEU A 90 -15.04 15.65 2.78
CA LEU A 90 -13.77 16.28 3.16
C LEU A 90 -12.67 15.24 3.42
N ARG A 91 -13.00 14.16 4.13
CA ARG A 91 -12.06 13.04 4.37
C ARG A 91 -11.65 12.39 3.05
N TRP A 92 -12.59 12.12 2.16
CA TRP A 92 -12.30 11.59 0.82
C TRP A 92 -11.36 12.51 0.03
N ARG A 93 -11.63 13.83 0.03
CA ARG A 93 -10.79 14.82 -0.65
C ARG A 93 -9.36 14.81 -0.11
N ARG A 94 -9.19 14.73 1.22
CA ARG A 94 -7.87 14.66 1.87
C ARG A 94 -7.09 13.42 1.43
N ILE A 95 -7.73 12.25 1.45
CA ILE A 95 -7.10 10.97 1.03
C ILE A 95 -6.68 11.05 -0.44
N LYS A 96 -7.54 11.60 -1.31
CA LYS A 96 -7.24 11.78 -2.74
C LYS A 96 -6.02 12.69 -2.95
N LEU A 97 -5.99 13.85 -2.29
CA LEU A 97 -4.86 14.79 -2.39
C LEU A 97 -3.56 14.17 -1.89
N GLN A 98 -3.60 13.43 -0.78
CA GLN A 98 -2.42 12.72 -0.26
C GLN A 98 -1.89 11.70 -1.28
N LYS A 99 -2.78 10.96 -1.95
CA LYS A 99 -2.39 9.99 -2.99
C LYS A 99 -1.72 10.68 -4.18
N GLU A 100 -2.26 11.81 -4.66
CA GLU A 100 -1.66 12.58 -5.75
C GLU A 100 -0.31 13.18 -5.35
N ASN A 101 -0.22 13.80 -4.16
CA ASN A 101 1.04 14.34 -3.64
C ASN A 101 2.12 13.27 -3.52
N ASN A 102 1.76 12.08 -3.01
CA ASN A 102 2.68 10.95 -2.91
C ASN A 102 3.19 10.48 -4.28
N LYS A 103 2.34 10.51 -5.33
CA LYS A 103 2.77 10.20 -6.70
C LYS A 103 3.76 11.23 -7.23
N ILE A 104 3.48 12.52 -7.02
CA ILE A 104 4.35 13.62 -7.43
C ILE A 104 5.72 13.48 -6.77
N ILE A 105 5.75 13.28 -5.45
CA ILE A 105 7.00 13.09 -4.69
C ILE A 105 7.78 11.87 -5.21
N ARG A 106 7.10 10.74 -5.43
CA ARG A 106 7.75 9.54 -5.98
C ARG A 106 8.32 9.79 -7.38
N ASN A 107 7.57 10.46 -8.25
CA ASN A 107 8.03 10.78 -9.60
C ASN A 107 9.24 11.71 -9.59
N ASN A 108 9.22 12.77 -8.77
CA ASN A 108 10.35 13.68 -8.63
C ASN A 108 11.59 12.96 -8.06
N ASN A 109 11.40 12.11 -7.06
CA ASN A 109 12.47 11.28 -6.49
C ASN A 109 12.99 10.22 -7.48
N PHE A 110 12.18 9.80 -8.45
CA PHE A 110 12.59 8.89 -9.50
C PHE A 110 13.43 9.62 -10.55
N LEU A 111 12.94 10.76 -11.05
CA LEU A 111 13.63 11.60 -12.03
C LEU A 111 14.96 12.15 -11.50
N SER A 112 15.07 12.42 -10.20
CA SER A 112 16.34 12.90 -9.60
C SER A 112 17.40 11.81 -9.44
N LYS A 113 17.04 10.52 -9.56
CA LYS A 113 17.96 9.38 -9.42
C LYS A 113 18.42 8.80 -10.77
N ILE A 114 17.82 9.26 -11.87
CA ILE A 114 18.25 8.94 -13.23
C ILE A 114 19.40 9.88 -13.60
#